data_AF-B8HA64-F1
#
_entry.id   AF-B8HA64-F1
#
_cell.length_a   1.000
_cell.length_b   1.000
_cell.length_c   1.000
_cell.angle_alpha   90.00
_cell.angle_beta   90.00
_cell.angle_gamma   90.00
#
_symmetry.space_group_name_H-M   'P 1'
#
loop_
_entity.id
_entity.type
_entity.pdbx_description
1 polymer ?
#
loop_
_entity_poly.entity_id
_entity_poly.type
_entity_poly.pdbx_seq_one_letter_code
_entity_poly.pdbx_strand_id
1 'polypeptide(L)' 'MENDQTLEHETTLEHAFDVAKANHKEALRLLDRARAAHASGDVTAERVQQLESLLAVAEEDLQRVSREL' A
#
# COMPACT_ATOMS: atom_id res chain seq x y z
N MET A 1 19.05 29.42 -9.21
CA MET A 1 18.67 28.55 -8.09
C MET A 1 17.80 27.45 -8.69
N GLU A 2 18.40 26.41 -9.25
CA GLU A 2 17.68 25.32 -9.95
C GLU A 2 18.05 23.91 -9.44
N ASN A 3 19.08 23.80 -8.58
CA ASN A 3 19.57 22.51 -8.09
C ASN A 3 18.90 22.03 -6.79
N ASP A 4 18.27 22.90 -6.00
CA ASP A 4 17.59 22.48 -4.76
C ASP A 4 16.23 21.81 -5.04
N GLN A 5 15.52 22.25 -6.08
CA GLN A 5 14.16 21.75 -6.37
C GLN A 5 14.15 20.33 -6.93
N THR A 6 15.16 19.95 -7.71
CA THR A 6 15.31 18.60 -8.27
C THR A 6 15.65 17.58 -7.18
N LEU A 7 16.56 17.93 -6.26
CA LEU A 7 16.94 17.08 -5.14
C LEU A 7 15.81 16.87 -4.11
N GLU A 8 15.02 17.92 -3.83
CA GLU A 8 13.82 17.81 -2.97
C GLU A 8 12.73 16.95 -3.61
N HIS A 9 12.56 16.99 -4.93
CA HIS A 9 11.58 16.14 -5.63
C HIS A 9 11.98 14.66 -5.61
N GLU A 10 13.26 14.37 -5.90
CA GLU A 10 13.81 13.00 -5.89
C GLU A 10 13.67 12.37 -4.48
N THR A 11 14.06 13.10 -3.43
CA THR A 11 13.93 12.62 -2.03
C THR A 11 12.47 12.44 -1.59
N THR A 12 11.54 13.23 -2.14
CA THR A 12 10.11 13.10 -1.85
C THR A 12 9.49 11.89 -2.55
N LEU A 13 9.90 11.59 -3.79
CA LEU A 13 9.44 10.42 -4.53
C LEU A 13 9.96 9.11 -3.95
N GLU A 14 11.25 9.07 -3.56
CA GLU A 14 11.82 7.93 -2.84
C GLU A 14 11.07 7.65 -1.53
N HIS A 15 10.75 8.70 -0.77
CA HIS A 15 9.96 8.55 0.45
C HIS A 15 8.53 8.06 0.17
N ALA A 16 7.88 8.61 -0.85
CA ALA A 16 6.54 8.18 -1.27
C ALA A 16 6.54 6.70 -1.69
N PHE A 17 7.59 6.24 -2.37
CA PHE A 17 7.72 4.85 -2.79
C PHE A 17 7.90 3.91 -1.62
N ASP A 18 8.74 4.26 -0.65
CA ASP A 18 8.92 3.48 0.58
C ASP A 18 7.62 3.39 1.39
N VAL A 19 6.86 4.48 1.47
CA VAL A 19 5.54 4.50 2.11
C VAL A 19 4.54 3.61 1.36
N ALA A 20 4.44 3.74 0.03
CA ALA A 20 3.55 2.93 -0.78
C ALA A 20 3.86 1.43 -0.65
N LYS A 21 5.16 1.08 -0.61
CA LYS A 21 5.63 -0.29 -0.41
C LYS A 21 5.28 -0.82 0.99
N ALA A 22 5.43 0.00 2.03
CA ALA A 22 5.04 -0.35 3.39
C ALA A 22 3.52 -0.58 3.50
N ASN A 23 2.72 0.30 2.87
CA ASN A 23 1.26 0.21 2.85
C ASN A 23 0.78 -1.07 2.16
N HIS A 24 1.32 -1.38 0.98
CA HIS A 24 1.00 -2.62 0.26
C HIS A 24 1.31 -3.87 1.10
N LYS A 25 2.49 -3.89 1.74
CA LYS A 25 2.89 -5.00 2.61
C LYS A 25 1.97 -5.17 3.82
N GLU A 26 1.51 -4.07 4.42
CA GLU A 26 0.59 -4.14 5.55
C GLU A 26 -0.81 -4.55 5.13
N ALA A 27 -1.30 -4.09 3.97
CA ALA A 27 -2.58 -4.53 3.41
C ALA A 27 -2.60 -6.05 3.16
N LEU A 28 -1.51 -6.63 2.63
CA LEU A 28 -1.35 -8.07 2.48
C LEU A 28 -1.46 -8.80 3.82
N ARG A 29 -0.74 -8.33 4.85
CA ARG A 29 -0.78 -8.95 6.18
C ARG A 29 -2.16 -8.88 6.82
N LEU A 30 -2.85 -7.76 6.68
CA LEU A 30 -4.21 -7.60 7.19
C LEU A 30 -5.17 -8.55 6.49
N LEU A 31 -5.06 -8.68 5.16
CA LEU A 31 -5.88 -9.59 4.37
C LEU A 31 -5.63 -11.05 4.74
N ASP A 32 -4.37 -11.48 4.87
CA ASP A 32 -4.04 -12.84 5.28
C ASP A 32 -4.59 -13.18 6.66
N ARG A 33 -4.44 -12.26 7.62
CA ARG A 33 -5.02 -12.41 8.97
C ARG A 33 -6.55 -12.46 8.92
N ALA A 34 -7.19 -11.62 8.11
CA ALA A 34 -8.64 -11.61 7.98
C ALA A 34 -9.17 -12.88 7.32
N ARG A 35 -8.47 -13.44 6.32
CA ARG A 35 -8.81 -14.73 5.71
C ARG A 35 -8.72 -15.87 6.72
N ALA A 36 -7.67 -15.89 7.54
CA ALA A 36 -7.52 -16.86 8.62
C ALA A 36 -8.62 -16.71 9.68
N ALA A 37 -8.94 -15.48 10.10
CA ALA A 37 -9.99 -15.18 11.07
C ALA A 37 -11.41 -15.40 10.50
N HIS A 38 -11.59 -15.30 9.19
CA HIS A 38 -12.86 -15.65 8.55
C HIS A 38 -13.11 -17.16 8.61
N ALA A 39 -12.07 -17.97 8.48
CA ALA A 39 -12.17 -19.44 8.60
C ALA A 39 -12.58 -19.89 10.02
N SER A 40 -12.24 -19.13 11.07
CA SER A 40 -12.72 -19.35 12.44
C SER A 40 -14.07 -18.71 12.73
N GLY A 41 -14.61 -17.89 11.81
CA GLY A 41 -15.87 -17.15 12.00
C GLY A 41 -15.73 -15.85 12.80
N ASP A 42 -14.51 -15.45 13.18
CA ASP A 42 -14.23 -14.25 13.96
C ASP A 42 -14.40 -12.96 13.14
N VAL A 43 -14.34 -13.08 11.81
CA VAL A 43 -14.45 -11.97 10.86
C VAL A 43 -15.45 -12.32 9.75
N THR A 44 -16.24 -11.33 9.33
CA THR A 44 -17.24 -11.51 8.25
C THR A 44 -16.59 -11.53 6.86
N ALA A 45 -17.25 -12.14 5.89
CA ALA A 45 -16.81 -12.11 4.49
C ALA A 45 -16.72 -10.67 3.95
N GLU A 46 -17.63 -9.78 4.36
CA GLU A 46 -17.60 -8.36 4.02
C GLU A 46 -16.28 -7.70 4.46
N ARG A 47 -15.80 -8.01 5.66
CA ARG A 47 -14.56 -7.45 6.18
C ARG A 47 -13.34 -7.95 5.41
N VAL A 48 -13.35 -9.21 4.97
CA VAL A 48 -12.32 -9.73 4.04
C VAL A 48 -12.37 -8.95 2.73
N GLN A 49 -13.55 -8.75 2.15
CA GLN A 49 -13.72 -8.01 0.90
C GLN A 49 -13.26 -6.54 1.01
N GLN A 50 -13.51 -5.87 2.13
CA GLN A 50 -12.98 -4.52 2.38
C GLN A 50 -11.45 -4.48 2.37
N LEU A 51 -10.78 -5.50 2.91
CA LEU A 51 -9.33 -5.61 2.93
C LEU A 51 -8.76 -5.98 1.55
N GLU A 52 -9.49 -6.75 0.75
CA GLU A 52 -9.15 -6.98 -0.66
C GLU A 52 -9.19 -5.68 -1.47
N SER A 53 -10.23 -4.85 -1.27
CA SER A 53 -10.31 -3.53 -1.88
C SER A 53 -9.19 -2.60 -1.42
N LEU A 54 -8.83 -2.64 -0.13
CA LEU A 54 -7.70 -1.86 0.40
C LEU A 54 -6.38 -2.27 -0.25
N LEU A 55 -6.15 -3.57 -0.42
CA LEU A 55 -4.97 -4.09 -1.09
C LEU A 55 -4.89 -3.60 -2.54
N ALA A 56 -6.01 -3.64 -3.28
CA ALA A 56 -6.05 -3.16 -4.66
C ALA A 56 -5.67 -1.68 -4.77
N VAL A 57 -6.15 -0.82 -3.85
CA VAL A 57 -5.77 0.60 -3.81
C VAL A 57 -4.28 0.77 -3.50
N ALA A 58 -3.74 0.00 -2.55
CA ALA A 58 -2.32 0.08 -2.20
C ALA A 58 -1.41 -0.44 -3.33
N GLU A 59 -1.85 -1.43 -4.10
CA GLU A 59 -1.17 -1.90 -5.31
C GLU A 59 -1.15 -0.84 -6.41
N GLU A 60 -2.29 -0.19 -6.66
CA GLU A 60 -2.38 0.91 -7.63
C GLU A 60 -1.46 2.07 -7.25
N ASP A 61 -1.46 2.46 -5.98
CA ASP A 61 -0.60 3.53 -5.47
C ASP A 61 0.89 3.19 -5.64
N LEU A 62 1.30 1.98 -5.25
CA LEU A 62 2.67 1.52 -5.44
C LEU A 62 3.06 1.48 -6.92
N GLN A 63 2.17 1.03 -7.81
CA GLN A 63 2.42 1.04 -9.25
C GLN A 63 2.58 2.45 -9.80
N ARG A 64 1.78 3.41 -9.33
CA ARG A 64 1.87 4.81 -9.75
C ARG A 64 3.21 5.41 -9.33
N VAL A 65 3.57 5.32 -8.05
CA VAL A 65 4.81 5.88 -7.55
C VAL A 65 6.03 5.18 -8.17
N SER A 66 5.96 3.86 -8.40
CA SER A 66 7.02 3.12 -9.10
C SER A 66 7.26 3.56 -10.54
N ARG A 67 6.28 4.17 -11.21
CA ARG A 67 6.42 4.68 -12.59
C ARG A 67 6.96 6.11 -12.62
N GLU A 68 6.81 6.84 -11.51
CA GLU A 68 7.25 8.21 -11.33
C GLU A 68 8.67 8.30 -10.73
N LEU A 69 9.17 7.20 -10.15
CA LEU A 69 10.55 7.01 -9.67
C LEU A 69 11.52 6.69 -10.81
#